data_AF-A0A2S9GG12-F1
#
_entry.id   AF-A0A2S9GG12-F1
#
_cell.length_a   1.000
_cell.length_b   1.000
_cell.length_c   1.000
_cell.angle_alpha   90.00
_cell.angle_beta   90.00
_cell.angle_gamma   90.00
#
_symmetry.space_group_name_H-M   'P 1'
#
loop_
_entity.id
_entity.type
_entity.pdbx_description
1 polymer ?
#
loop_
_entity_poly.entity_id
_entity_poly.type
_entity_poly.pdbx_seq_one_letter_code
_entity_poly.pdbx_strand_id
1 'polypeptide(L)'
;TRTDAATSSWIGEGSAPIYFGFGSMPVESPAAAVALISNACAALGERALICSGAWDAGDGASADHVRVVKSVNHSAVFPRCRAVV
;
A
#
# COMPACT_ATOMS: atom_id res chain seq x y z
N THR A 1 4.44 -12.23 9.95
CA THR A 1 4.37 -11.27 11.08
C THR A 1 2.91 -10.89 11.35
N ARG A 2 2.61 -10.19 12.45
CA ARG A 2 1.25 -9.65 12.71
C ARG A 2 0.79 -8.71 11.59
N THR A 3 1.70 -7.92 11.03
CA THR A 3 1.46 -7.05 9.87
C THR A 3 1.04 -7.84 8.63
N ASP A 4 1.70 -8.97 8.36
CA ASP A 4 1.34 -9.83 7.21
C ASP A 4 -0.06 -10.43 7.35
N ALA A 5 -0.41 -10.90 8.55
CA ALA A 5 -1.73 -11.47 8.82
C ALA A 5 -2.83 -10.40 8.67
N ALA A 6 -2.61 -9.22 9.26
CA ALA A 6 -3.55 -8.12 9.16
C ALA A 6 -3.70 -7.60 7.72
N THR A 7 -2.60 -7.55 6.95
CA THR A 7 -2.64 -7.16 5.53
C THR A 7 -3.38 -8.19 4.70
N SER A 8 -3.13 -9.48 4.98
CA SER A 8 -3.82 -10.59 4.33
C SER A 8 -5.33 -10.59 4.59
N SER A 9 -5.76 -10.21 5.81
CA SER A 9 -7.18 -10.03 6.16
C SER A 9 -7.79 -8.90 5.33
N TRP A 10 -7.18 -7.71 5.38
CA TRP A 10 -7.67 -6.54 4.66
C TRP A 10 -7.74 -6.77 3.15
N ILE A 11 -6.76 -7.44 2.54
CA ILE A 11 -6.83 -7.82 1.12
C ILE A 11 -8.09 -8.67 0.86
N GLY A 12 -8.41 -9.60 1.75
CA GLY A 12 -9.58 -10.49 1.63
C GLY A 12 -10.94 -9.82 1.88
N GLU A 13 -10.98 -8.65 2.49
CA GLU A 13 -12.21 -7.91 2.81
C GLU A 13 -12.75 -7.07 1.62
N GLY A 14 -12.07 -7.06 0.47
CA GLY A 14 -12.50 -6.29 -0.69
C GLY A 14 -11.82 -6.72 -1.99
N SER A 15 -11.88 -5.86 -3.01
CA SER A 15 -11.23 -6.12 -4.30
C SER A 15 -9.70 -6.21 -4.17
N ALA A 16 -9.05 -6.97 -5.07
CA ALA A 16 -7.60 -7.08 -5.08
C ALA A 16 -6.96 -5.70 -5.27
N PRO A 17 -6.06 -5.25 -4.37
CA PRO A 17 -5.45 -3.92 -4.44
C PRO A 17 -4.32 -3.87 -5.47
N ILE A 18 -3.91 -2.67 -5.84
CA ILE A 18 -2.64 -2.39 -6.51
C ILE A 18 -1.57 -2.24 -5.41
N TYR A 19 -0.48 -3.00 -5.52
CA TYR A 19 0.69 -2.84 -4.67
C TYR A 19 1.59 -1.73 -5.19
N PHE A 20 2.08 -0.88 -4.30
CA PHE A 20 3.09 0.14 -4.58
C PHE A 20 4.27 -0.07 -3.63
N GLY A 21 5.47 -0.29 -4.19
CA GLY A 21 6.68 -0.46 -3.40
C GLY A 21 7.90 0.06 -4.11
N PHE A 22 8.46 1.15 -3.59
CA PHE A 22 9.58 1.86 -4.19
C PHE A 22 10.94 1.43 -3.61
N GLY A 23 10.95 0.37 -2.81
CA GLY A 23 12.16 -0.19 -2.21
C GLY A 23 12.97 0.82 -1.40
N SER A 24 14.26 0.90 -1.68
CA SER A 24 15.20 1.84 -1.05
C SER A 24 15.31 3.18 -1.77
N MET A 25 14.49 3.44 -2.81
CA MET A 25 14.56 4.72 -3.52
C MET A 25 14.08 5.84 -2.60
N PRO A 26 14.91 6.88 -2.38
CA PRO A 26 14.48 8.04 -1.63
C PRO A 26 13.40 8.77 -2.44
N VAL A 27 12.25 9.01 -1.80
CA VAL A 27 11.27 9.96 -2.30
C VAL A 27 11.39 11.25 -1.51
N GLU A 28 11.31 12.35 -2.24
CA GLU A 28 11.44 13.70 -1.68
C GLU A 28 10.36 14.00 -0.65
N SER A 29 9.12 13.51 -0.87
CA SER A 29 8.02 13.65 0.08
C SER A 29 7.18 12.37 0.14
N PRO A 30 7.39 11.52 1.16
CA PRO A 30 6.57 10.34 1.41
C PRO A 30 5.07 10.62 1.50
N ALA A 31 4.71 11.70 2.19
CA ALA A 31 3.31 12.12 2.36
C ALA A 31 2.68 12.51 1.02
N ALA A 32 3.41 13.25 0.17
CA ALA A 32 2.92 13.60 -1.16
C ALA A 32 2.78 12.37 -2.06
N ALA A 33 3.71 11.41 -1.98
CA ALA A 33 3.62 10.15 -2.71
C ALA A 33 2.38 9.34 -2.29
N VAL A 34 2.14 9.18 -0.99
CA VAL A 34 0.95 8.50 -0.46
C VAL A 34 -0.32 9.21 -0.90
N ALA A 35 -0.37 10.54 -0.84
CA ALA A 35 -1.53 11.32 -1.28
C ALA A 35 -1.80 11.16 -2.78
N LEU A 36 -0.75 11.20 -3.60
CA LEU A 36 -0.85 11.01 -5.05
C LEU A 36 -1.38 9.62 -5.41
N ILE A 37 -0.83 8.58 -4.79
CA ILE A 37 -1.27 7.19 -5.00
C ILE A 37 -2.72 7.01 -4.55
N SER A 38 -3.06 7.51 -3.35
CA SER A 38 -4.41 7.46 -2.80
C SER A 38 -5.43 8.12 -3.75
N ASN A 39 -5.13 9.32 -4.22
CA ASN A 39 -6.00 10.06 -5.12
C ASN A 39 -6.17 9.38 -6.47
N ALA A 40 -5.09 8.83 -7.04
CA ALA A 40 -5.15 8.09 -8.30
C ALA A 40 -5.99 6.82 -8.17
N CYS A 41 -5.82 6.04 -7.11
CA CYS A 41 -6.61 4.86 -6.84
C CYS A 41 -8.09 5.21 -6.59
N ALA A 42 -8.37 6.26 -5.82
CA ALA A 42 -9.74 6.75 -5.60
C ALA A 42 -10.44 7.13 -6.91
N ALA A 43 -9.75 7.84 -7.82
CA ALA A 43 -10.29 8.23 -9.13
C ALA A 43 -10.60 7.01 -10.03
N LEU A 44 -9.86 5.91 -9.85
CA LEU A 44 -10.05 4.67 -10.61
C LEU A 44 -10.98 3.67 -9.91
N GLY A 45 -11.42 3.93 -8.68
CA GLY A 45 -12.17 2.99 -7.87
C GLY A 45 -11.35 1.77 -7.40
N GLU A 46 -10.02 1.92 -7.35
CA GLU A 46 -9.09 0.87 -6.96
C GLU A 46 -8.64 1.01 -5.51
N ARG A 47 -8.16 -0.09 -4.94
CA ARG A 47 -7.56 -0.12 -3.59
C ARG A 47 -6.04 -0.08 -3.69
N ALA A 48 -5.37 0.56 -2.74
CA ALA A 48 -3.91 0.70 -2.71
C ALA A 48 -3.30 0.00 -1.49
N LEU A 49 -2.28 -0.83 -1.71
CA LEU A 49 -1.37 -1.32 -0.68
C LEU A 49 -0.01 -0.67 -0.88
N ILE A 50 0.37 0.23 0.01
CA ILE A 50 1.62 0.99 -0.09
C ILE A 50 2.63 0.43 0.90
N CYS A 51 3.74 -0.11 0.39
CA CYS A 51 4.87 -0.57 1.19
C CYS A 51 5.88 0.57 1.32
N SER A 52 5.80 1.31 2.43
CA SER A 52 6.59 2.53 2.66
C SER A 52 8.08 2.26 2.89
N GLY A 53 8.46 1.05 3.32
CA GLY A 53 9.86 0.71 3.56
C GLY A 53 10.51 1.65 4.58
N ALA A 54 11.56 2.34 4.15
CA ALA A 54 12.31 3.31 4.96
C ALA A 54 11.64 4.70 5.04
N TRP A 55 10.54 4.92 4.32
CA TRP A 55 9.87 6.21 4.34
C TRP A 55 9.14 6.41 5.67
N ASP A 56 9.38 7.56 6.29
CA ASP A 56 8.54 8.04 7.37
C ASP A 56 7.35 8.80 6.78
N ALA A 57 6.32 8.07 6.38
CA ALA A 57 5.12 8.64 5.76
C ALA A 57 4.18 9.30 6.78
N GLY A 58 4.50 9.27 8.07
CA GLY A 58 3.58 9.61 9.15
C GLY A 58 2.32 8.73 9.14
N ASP A 59 1.40 8.99 10.07
CA ASP A 59 0.05 8.43 10.03
C ASP A 59 -0.78 9.15 8.96
N GLY A 60 -0.34 9.06 7.70
CA GLY A 60 -1.05 9.62 6.55
C GLY A 60 -2.46 9.01 6.46
N ALA A 61 -3.46 9.86 6.31
CA ALA A 61 -4.89 9.55 6.39
C ALA A 61 -5.25 8.18 5.77
N SER A 62 -5.60 7.24 6.65
CA SER A 62 -6.08 5.90 6.28
C SER A 62 -7.51 6.02 5.75
N ALA A 63 -7.67 6.25 4.44
CA ALA A 63 -8.94 5.97 3.79
C ALA A 63 -9.15 4.45 3.72
N ASP A 64 -10.40 3.96 3.80
CA ASP A 64 -10.70 2.52 3.85
C ASP A 64 -10.10 1.71 2.67
N HIS A 65 -9.89 2.38 1.53
CA HIS A 65 -9.32 1.81 0.30
C HIS A 65 -7.79 1.85 0.24
N VAL A 66 -7.10 2.43 1.23
CA VAL A 66 -5.64 2.59 1.27
C VAL A 66 -5.10 1.94 2.53
N ARG A 67 -4.08 1.10 2.36
CA ARG A 67 -3.33 0.52 3.47
C ARG A 67 -1.85 0.79 3.30
N VAL A 68 -1.25 1.46 4.28
CA VAL A 68 0.19 1.72 4.33
C VAL A 68 0.85 0.76 5.32
N VAL A 69 1.94 0.13 4.93
CA VAL A 69 2.70 -0.83 5.74
C VAL A 69 4.19 -0.58 5.57
N LYS A 70 4.98 -0.73 6.63
CA LYS A 70 6.45 -0.63 6.54
C LYS A 70 7.05 -1.75 5.70
N SER A 71 6.58 -2.98 5.92
CA SER A 71 7.02 -4.16 5.18
C SER A 71 5.96 -5.25 5.22
N VAL A 72 5.99 -6.12 4.22
CA VAL A 72 5.13 -7.30 4.08
C VAL A 72 5.89 -8.44 3.41
N ASN A 73 5.42 -9.66 3.56
CA ASN A 73 5.88 -10.80 2.79
C ASN A 73 5.36 -10.73 1.34
N HIS A 74 6.22 -10.28 0.42
CA HIS A 74 5.88 -10.12 -0.99
C HIS A 74 5.43 -11.42 -1.67
N SER A 75 5.99 -12.58 -1.31
CA SER A 75 5.58 -13.86 -1.95
C SER A 75 4.13 -14.24 -1.60
N ALA A 76 3.65 -13.80 -0.43
CA ALA A 76 2.26 -14.00 -0.01
C ALA A 76 1.32 -12.91 -0.55
N VAL A 77 1.82 -11.69 -0.75
CA VAL A 77 1.02 -10.51 -1.14
C VAL A 77 0.84 -10.41 -2.65
N PHE A 78 1.91 -10.53 -3.44
CA PHE A 78 1.87 -10.29 -4.89
C PHE A 78 0.83 -11.14 -5.64
N PRO A 79 0.66 -12.44 -5.36
CA PRO A 79 -0.37 -13.24 -6.01
C PRO A 79 -1.81 -12.78 -5.71
N ARG A 80 -2.00 -11.92 -4.71
CA ARG A 80 -3.30 -11.40 -4.27
C ARG A 80 -3.51 -9.94 -4.68
N CYS A 81 -2.55 -9.34 -5.36
CA CYS A 81 -2.64 -7.99 -5.90
C CYS A 81 -3.09 -8.03 -7.36
N ARG A 82 -3.82 -6.98 -7.76
CA ARG A 82 -4.23 -6.78 -9.15
C ARG A 82 -3.06 -6.38 -10.05
N ALA A 83 -2.15 -5.59 -9.51
CA ALA A 83 -0.94 -5.12 -10.15
C ALA A 83 0.12 -4.79 -9.10
N VAL A 84 1.37 -4.68 -9.53
CA VAL A 84 2.53 -4.32 -8.71
C VAL A 84 3.24 -3.16 -9.42
N VAL A 85 3.54 -2.10 -8.67
CA VAL A 85 4.19 -0.87 -9.12
C VAL A 85 5.41 -0.60 -8.25
#